data_AF-A8H2Q0-F1
#
_entry.id   AF-A8H2Q0-F1
#
_cell.length_a   1.000
_cell.length_b   1.000
_cell.length_c   1.000
_cell.angle_alpha   90.00
_cell.angle_beta   90.00
_cell.angle_gamma   90.00
#
_symmetry.space_group_name_H-M   'P 1'
#
loop_
_entity.id
_entity.type
_entity.pdbx_description
1 polymer ?
#
loop_
_entity_poly.entity_id
_entity_poly.type
_entity_poly.pdbx_seq_one_letter_code
_entity_poly.pdbx_strand_id
1 'polypeptide(L)'
;MKISSLSLELASGQTQEFGAVTSRTNLKHRLKEVLDCVVFEEPSVDGSGALTMPMLIVQIKMKQCEITFTYDLLSKEEGLLALYYTSAKGGRERQKEFGFVSFGELEDHLQRLLSESETKFVEYYFPKQTQVSQAIKYLGLAYITAACLGLLSFIFLSDVIWHDDIFNSAYIAVGVIYALTLPILLLKALSQEGRERAEQVGQSTSKQVFAILVGNIILSFALVAGGCNLWHVISAKPTELDITFSDKNQDYWGKNCKGGVNIEHFSGTVCLEDRAYWKIIHPGMRAVALGESSAIAFKVKAIALK
;
A
#
# COMPACT_ATOMS: atom_id res chain seq x y z
N MET A 1 -17.22 -20.27 -23.07
CA MET A 1 -16.61 -20.14 -24.43
C MET A 1 -16.08 -21.52 -24.88
N LYS A 2 -15.42 -21.65 -26.04
CA LYS A 2 -14.79 -22.91 -26.50
C LYS A 2 -13.29 -22.72 -26.64
N ILE A 3 -12.48 -23.65 -26.11
CA ILE A 3 -11.05 -23.71 -26.38
C ILE A 3 -10.85 -24.20 -27.81
N SER A 4 -10.19 -23.40 -28.63
CA SER A 4 -10.02 -23.65 -30.07
C SER A 4 -8.88 -24.62 -30.34
N SER A 5 -7.77 -24.45 -29.63
CA SER A 5 -6.64 -25.37 -29.63
C SER A 5 -6.04 -25.48 -28.24
N LEU A 6 -5.59 -26.69 -27.92
CA LEU A 6 -4.76 -27.02 -26.78
C LEU A 6 -3.54 -27.72 -27.34
N SER A 7 -2.35 -27.17 -27.12
CA SER A 7 -1.10 -27.72 -27.65
C SER A 7 0.01 -27.67 -26.61
N LEU A 8 0.84 -28.70 -26.57
CA LEU A 8 2.03 -28.76 -25.75
C LEU A 8 3.25 -28.64 -26.65
N GLU A 9 4.03 -27.58 -26.45
CA GLU A 9 5.36 -27.46 -27.04
C GLU A 9 6.36 -28.13 -26.09
N LEU A 10 6.99 -29.21 -26.55
CA LEU A 10 7.97 -29.95 -25.76
C LEU A 10 9.33 -29.25 -25.80
N ALA A 11 10.18 -29.55 -24.82
CA ALA A 11 11.57 -29.08 -24.77
C ALA A 11 12.36 -29.37 -26.06
N SER A 12 11.99 -30.44 -26.77
CA SER A 12 12.54 -30.86 -28.06
C SER A 12 12.12 -29.99 -29.27
N GLY A 13 11.28 -28.98 -29.06
CA GLY A 13 10.69 -28.14 -30.11
C GLY A 13 9.56 -28.82 -30.89
N GLN A 14 9.16 -30.03 -30.50
CA GLN A 14 7.98 -30.71 -31.08
C GLN A 14 6.70 -30.18 -30.43
N THR A 15 5.71 -29.84 -31.26
CA THR A 15 4.38 -29.43 -30.78
C THR A 15 3.40 -30.59 -30.89
N GLN A 16 2.79 -30.98 -29.78
CA GLN A 16 1.72 -31.98 -29.73
C GLN A 16 0.36 -31.31 -29.56
N GLU A 17 -0.56 -31.56 -30.48
CA GLU A 17 -1.91 -31.01 -30.44
C GLU A 17 -2.90 -31.96 -29.75
N PHE A 18 -3.69 -31.42 -28.82
CA PHE A 18 -4.75 -32.14 -28.08
C PHE A 18 -6.16 -31.74 -28.55
N GLY A 19 -6.24 -30.87 -29.57
CA GLY A 19 -7.48 -30.46 -30.21
C GLY A 19 -8.31 -29.47 -29.38
N ALA A 20 -9.58 -29.35 -29.75
CA ALA A 20 -10.48 -28.37 -29.17
C ALA A 20 -11.24 -28.91 -27.94
N VAL A 21 -11.41 -28.07 -26.92
CA VAL A 21 -12.10 -28.43 -25.67
C VAL A 21 -13.37 -27.60 -25.49
N THR A 22 -14.51 -28.28 -25.34
CA THR A 22 -15.85 -27.67 -25.26
C THR A 22 -16.54 -27.82 -23.91
N SER A 23 -16.04 -28.68 -23.01
CA SER A 23 -16.67 -28.97 -21.72
C SER A 23 -15.65 -29.07 -20.59
N ARG A 24 -16.09 -28.78 -19.36
CA ARG A 24 -15.25 -28.86 -18.15
C ARG A 24 -14.75 -30.27 -17.85
N THR A 25 -15.57 -31.29 -18.10
CA THR A 25 -15.20 -32.69 -17.90
C THR A 25 -14.11 -33.12 -18.87
N ASN A 26 -14.19 -32.68 -20.13
CA ASN A 26 -13.17 -32.96 -21.14
C ASN A 26 -11.86 -32.20 -20.84
N LEU A 27 -11.96 -30.98 -20.31
CA LEU A 27 -10.79 -30.20 -19.90
C LEU A 27 -9.90 -30.93 -18.89
N LYS A 28 -10.49 -31.48 -17.81
CA LYS A 28 -9.75 -32.25 -16.80
C LYS A 28 -9.02 -33.45 -17.41
N HIS A 29 -9.70 -34.18 -18.28
CA HIS A 29 -9.10 -35.34 -18.95
C HIS A 29 -7.91 -34.93 -19.84
N ARG A 30 -8.09 -33.88 -20.64
CA ARG A 30 -7.04 -33.38 -21.54
C ARG A 30 -5.84 -32.83 -20.80
N LEU A 31 -6.06 -32.09 -19.73
CA LEU A 31 -4.98 -31.55 -18.89
C LEU A 31 -4.18 -32.68 -18.23
N LYS A 32 -4.83 -33.77 -17.82
CA LYS A 32 -4.15 -34.96 -17.32
C LYS A 32 -3.32 -35.65 -18.42
N GLU A 33 -3.87 -35.82 -19.61
CA GLU A 33 -3.13 -36.37 -20.76
C GLU A 33 -1.88 -35.53 -21.07
N VAL A 34 -1.99 -34.20 -21.05
CA VAL A 34 -0.84 -33.29 -21.24
C VAL A 34 0.25 -33.56 -20.21
N LEU A 35 -0.10 -33.62 -18.92
CA LEU A 35 0.86 -33.89 -17.84
C LEU A 35 1.53 -35.26 -17.98
N ASP A 36 0.79 -36.28 -18.41
CA ASP A 36 1.31 -37.62 -18.61
C ASP A 36 2.32 -37.69 -19.79
N CYS A 37 2.24 -36.75 -20.75
CA CYS A 37 3.17 -36.63 -21.87
C CYS A 37 4.45 -35.85 -21.54
N VAL A 38 4.50 -35.11 -20.43
CA VAL A 38 5.65 -34.25 -20.09
C VAL A 38 6.73 -35.07 -19.39
N VAL A 39 7.88 -35.19 -20.04
CA VAL A 39 9.12 -35.70 -19.45
C VAL A 39 10.00 -34.52 -19.11
N PHE A 40 10.27 -34.32 -17.82
CA PHE A 40 11.25 -33.33 -17.37
C PHE A 40 12.64 -33.93 -17.58
N GLU A 41 13.35 -33.48 -18.61
CA GLU A 41 14.74 -33.84 -18.81
C GLU A 41 15.59 -33.17 -17.72
N GLU A 42 16.43 -33.96 -17.04
CA GLU A 42 17.43 -33.40 -16.12
C GLU A 42 18.42 -32.53 -16.93
N PRO A 43 18.83 -31.37 -16.41
CA PRO A 43 19.75 -30.49 -17.13
C PRO A 43 21.05 -31.23 -17.42
N SER A 44 21.39 -31.38 -18.71
CA SER A 44 22.66 -31.95 -19.13
C SER A 44 23.81 -31.09 -18.58
N VAL A 45 24.79 -31.74 -17.95
CA VAL A 45 25.93 -31.11 -17.25
C VAL A 45 26.81 -30.25 -18.18
N ASP A 46 26.66 -30.39 -19.50
CA ASP A 46 27.37 -29.61 -20.50
C ASP A 46 26.62 -28.30 -20.80
N GLY A 47 26.84 -27.28 -19.96
CA GLY A 47 26.15 -25.98 -19.90
C GLY A 47 26.16 -25.11 -21.18
N SER A 48 25.58 -25.61 -22.27
CA SER A 48 25.45 -24.94 -23.56
C SER A 48 24.03 -24.99 -24.15
N GLY A 49 23.09 -25.69 -23.53
CA GLY A 49 21.68 -25.66 -23.91
C GLY A 49 20.90 -24.69 -23.04
N ALA A 50 20.27 -23.67 -23.63
CA ALA A 50 19.14 -23.03 -22.98
C ALA A 50 18.09 -24.13 -22.72
N LEU A 51 17.73 -24.39 -21.47
CA LEU A 51 16.67 -25.32 -21.12
C LEU A 51 15.36 -24.75 -21.65
N THR A 52 14.92 -25.22 -22.83
CA THR A 52 13.57 -25.00 -23.33
C THR A 52 12.62 -25.80 -22.45
N MET A 53 11.88 -25.12 -21.58
CA MET A 53 10.86 -25.75 -20.75
C MET A 53 9.66 -26.17 -21.62
N PRO A 54 9.00 -27.30 -21.34
CA PRO A 54 7.75 -27.63 -21.98
C PRO A 54 6.70 -26.54 -21.72
N MET A 55 6.06 -26.03 -22.78
CA MET A 55 5.08 -24.95 -22.69
C MET A 55 3.72 -25.44 -23.17
N LEU A 56 2.72 -25.35 -22.30
CA LEU A 56 1.32 -25.56 -22.67
C LEU A 56 0.74 -24.25 -23.22
N ILE A 57 0.25 -24.31 -24.46
CA ILE A 57 -0.42 -23.20 -25.13
C ILE A 57 -1.91 -23.54 -25.26
N VAL A 58 -2.76 -22.65 -24.75
CA VAL A 58 -4.22 -22.75 -24.89
C VAL A 58 -4.73 -21.56 -25.67
N GLN A 59 -5.24 -21.77 -26.88
CA GLN A 59 -5.75 -20.68 -27.72
C GLN A 59 -7.26 -20.76 -27.90
N ILE A 60 -7.87 -19.58 -27.90
CA ILE A 60 -9.29 -19.38 -28.14
C ILE A 60 -9.44 -18.33 -29.22
N LYS A 61 -9.94 -18.76 -30.38
CA LYS A 61 -10.26 -17.88 -31.49
C LYS A 61 -11.76 -17.64 -31.52
N MET A 62 -12.14 -16.39 -31.29
CA MET A 62 -13.51 -15.90 -31.43
C MET A 62 -13.57 -14.89 -32.59
N LYS A 63 -14.77 -14.63 -33.10
CA LYS A 63 -14.98 -13.82 -34.32
C LYS A 63 -14.28 -12.45 -34.29
N GLN A 64 -14.04 -11.86 -33.11
CA GLN A 64 -13.44 -10.53 -32.97
C GLN A 64 -12.29 -10.45 -31.95
N CYS A 65 -11.81 -11.58 -31.44
CA CYS A 65 -10.70 -11.61 -30.47
C CYS A 65 -10.03 -12.98 -30.39
N GLU A 66 -8.79 -12.96 -29.92
CA GLU A 66 -7.98 -14.13 -29.61
C GLU A 66 -7.53 -14.05 -28.15
N ILE A 67 -7.69 -15.13 -27.41
CA ILE A 67 -7.19 -15.29 -26.04
C ILE A 67 -6.19 -16.45 -26.06
N THR A 68 -5.00 -16.21 -25.53
CA THR A 68 -3.94 -17.21 -25.44
C THR A 68 -3.45 -17.32 -24.02
N PHE A 69 -3.50 -18.51 -23.43
CA PHE A 69 -2.73 -18.83 -22.24
C PHE A 69 -1.43 -19.51 -22.66
N THR A 70 -0.32 -19.08 -22.07
CA THR A 70 0.95 -19.83 -22.08
C THR A 70 1.25 -20.24 -20.66
N TYR A 71 1.58 -21.52 -20.48
CA TYR A 71 1.95 -22.07 -19.19
C TYR A 71 3.26 -22.85 -19.35
N ASP A 72 4.36 -22.25 -18.88
CA ASP A 72 5.67 -22.88 -18.89
C ASP A 72 5.75 -23.85 -17.71
N LEU A 73 5.80 -25.16 -18.00
CA LEU A 73 5.87 -26.18 -16.97
C LEU A 73 7.27 -26.20 -16.36
N LEU A 74 7.37 -25.84 -15.08
CA LEU A 74 8.59 -25.94 -14.29
C LEU A 74 8.66 -27.29 -13.55
N SER A 75 7.50 -27.80 -13.12
CA SER A 75 7.36 -29.12 -12.52
C SER A 75 5.98 -29.72 -12.88
N LYS A 76 5.69 -30.92 -12.39
CA LYS A 76 4.34 -31.53 -12.52
C LYS A 76 3.26 -30.77 -11.74
N GLU A 77 3.65 -29.94 -10.79
CA GLU A 77 2.74 -29.27 -9.87
C GLU A 77 2.61 -27.78 -10.14
N GLU A 78 3.60 -27.15 -10.78
CA GLU A 78 3.72 -25.69 -10.87
C GLU A 78 4.43 -25.23 -12.14
N GLY A 79 4.13 -24.00 -12.55
CA GLY A 79 4.61 -23.40 -13.78
C GLY A 79 4.36 -21.90 -13.84
N LEU A 80 4.82 -21.26 -14.91
CA LEU A 80 4.65 -19.83 -15.14
C LEU A 80 3.47 -19.58 -16.07
N LEU A 81 2.44 -18.89 -15.59
CA LEU A 81 1.24 -18.59 -16.36
C LEU A 81 1.26 -17.15 -16.90
N ALA A 82 1.06 -17.01 -18.21
CA ALA A 82 0.76 -15.73 -18.84
C ALA A 82 -0.51 -15.82 -19.70
N LEU A 83 -1.25 -14.71 -19.76
CA LEU A 83 -2.48 -14.56 -20.51
C LEU A 83 -2.35 -13.39 -21.48
N TYR A 84 -2.61 -13.66 -22.75
CA TYR A 84 -2.59 -12.69 -23.84
C TYR A 84 -4.02 -12.53 -24.39
N TYR A 85 -4.40 -11.29 -24.67
CA TYR A 85 -5.65 -10.92 -25.31
C TYR A 85 -5.40 -9.99 -26.48
N THR A 86 -5.83 -10.42 -27.65
CA THR A 86 -5.68 -9.69 -28.91
C THR A 86 -7.05 -9.42 -29.51
N SER A 87 -7.39 -8.14 -29.73
CA SER A 87 -8.67 -7.75 -30.33
C SER A 87 -8.53 -7.59 -31.84
N ALA A 88 -9.44 -8.18 -32.61
CA ALA A 88 -9.44 -8.13 -34.08
C ALA A 88 -9.65 -6.72 -34.65
N LYS A 89 -10.10 -5.75 -33.84
CA LYS A 89 -10.32 -4.35 -34.28
C LYS A 89 -9.06 -3.48 -34.24
N GLY A 90 -7.86 -4.07 -34.31
CA GLY A 90 -6.60 -3.32 -34.24
C GLY A 90 -6.31 -2.73 -32.86
N GLY A 91 -6.87 -3.34 -31.80
CA GLY A 91 -6.61 -2.94 -30.42
C GLY A 91 -5.23 -3.40 -29.96
N ARG A 92 -4.62 -2.67 -29.01
CA ARG A 92 -3.37 -3.09 -28.34
C ARG A 92 -3.55 -4.48 -27.73
N GLU A 93 -2.60 -5.36 -28.00
CA GLU A 93 -2.42 -6.62 -27.27
C GLU A 93 -2.28 -6.33 -25.79
N ARG A 94 -2.98 -7.11 -24.96
CA ARG A 94 -2.92 -7.00 -23.50
C ARG A 94 -2.34 -8.29 -22.95
N GLN A 95 -1.36 -8.15 -22.07
CA GLN A 95 -0.72 -9.27 -21.39
C GLN A 95 -0.93 -9.14 -19.88
N LYS A 96 -1.24 -10.26 -19.22
CA LYS A 96 -1.23 -10.40 -17.77
C LYS A 96 -0.36 -11.60 -17.41
N GLU A 97 0.71 -11.34 -16.65
CA GLU A 97 1.57 -12.37 -16.07
C GLU A 97 1.07 -12.68 -14.65
N PHE A 98 0.89 -13.95 -14.34
CA PHE A 98 0.48 -14.40 -13.01
C PHE A 98 1.67 -14.85 -12.16
N GLY A 99 2.83 -15.10 -12.77
CA GLY A 99 4.01 -15.63 -12.09
C GLY A 99 3.89 -17.14 -11.88
N PHE A 100 4.39 -17.62 -10.73
CA PHE A 100 4.31 -19.03 -10.33
C PHE A 100 2.88 -19.39 -9.95
N VAL A 101 2.32 -20.36 -10.67
CA VAL A 101 0.94 -20.81 -10.51
C VAL A 101 0.95 -22.34 -10.47
N SER A 102 0.14 -22.91 -9.59
CA SER A 102 -0.04 -24.36 -9.52
C SER A 102 -0.87 -24.88 -10.69
N PHE A 103 -0.71 -26.16 -11.02
CA PHE A 103 -1.51 -26.78 -12.08
C PHE A 103 -3.03 -26.75 -11.78
N GLY A 104 -3.40 -26.81 -10.51
CA GLY A 104 -4.80 -26.66 -10.08
C GLY A 104 -5.35 -25.26 -10.34
N GLU A 105 -4.56 -24.22 -10.10
CA GLU A 105 -4.95 -22.84 -10.40
C GLU A 105 -5.05 -22.59 -11.91
N LEU A 106 -4.13 -23.16 -12.71
CA LEU A 106 -4.26 -23.18 -14.17
C LEU A 106 -5.59 -23.81 -14.60
N GLU A 107 -5.94 -24.96 -14.01
CA GLU A 107 -7.21 -25.63 -14.29
C GLU A 107 -8.40 -24.71 -13.99
N ASP A 108 -8.40 -24.03 -12.85
CA ASP A 108 -9.44 -23.08 -12.46
C ASP A 108 -9.57 -21.90 -13.45
N HIS A 109 -8.43 -21.34 -13.91
CA HIS A 109 -8.43 -20.29 -14.93
C HIS A 109 -9.04 -20.76 -16.26
N LEU A 110 -8.69 -21.97 -16.70
CA LEU A 110 -9.24 -22.57 -17.92
C LEU A 110 -10.72 -22.96 -17.75
N GLN A 111 -11.14 -23.42 -16.57
CA GLN A 111 -12.54 -23.68 -16.27
C GLN A 111 -13.39 -22.41 -16.32
N ARG A 112 -12.88 -21.29 -15.76
CA ARG A 112 -13.55 -19.98 -15.85
C ARG A 112 -13.77 -19.57 -17.29
N LEU A 113 -12.77 -19.78 -18.16
CA LEU A 113 -12.89 -19.51 -19.58
C LEU A 113 -14.02 -20.32 -20.25
N LEU A 114 -14.19 -21.59 -19.87
CA LEU A 114 -15.28 -22.39 -20.42
C LEU A 114 -16.65 -21.92 -19.93
N SER A 115 -16.76 -21.41 -18.71
CA SER A 115 -18.05 -21.06 -18.10
C SER A 115 -18.50 -19.61 -18.19
N GLU A 116 -17.57 -18.67 -18.33
CA GLU A 116 -17.91 -17.25 -18.39
C GLU A 116 -18.12 -16.79 -19.84
N SER A 117 -18.87 -15.69 -20.00
CA SER A 117 -18.96 -14.96 -21.26
C SER A 117 -17.69 -14.14 -21.51
N GLU A 118 -17.34 -13.90 -22.76
CA GLU A 118 -16.16 -13.11 -23.15
C GLU A 118 -16.06 -11.78 -22.39
N THR A 119 -17.16 -11.03 -22.29
CA THR A 119 -17.20 -9.73 -21.61
C THR A 119 -16.79 -9.83 -20.14
N LYS A 120 -17.37 -10.80 -19.41
CA LYS A 120 -17.05 -11.07 -18.00
C LYS A 120 -15.61 -11.51 -17.82
N PHE A 121 -15.12 -12.39 -18.70
CA PHE A 121 -13.74 -12.86 -18.68
C PHE A 121 -12.75 -11.72 -18.92
N VAL A 122 -12.96 -10.91 -19.97
CA VAL A 122 -12.09 -9.77 -20.28
C VAL A 122 -12.16 -8.71 -19.18
N GLU A 123 -13.33 -8.45 -18.60
CA GLU A 123 -13.46 -7.53 -17.47
C GLU A 123 -12.73 -8.02 -16.21
N TYR A 124 -12.73 -9.34 -15.98
CA TYR A 124 -12.00 -9.96 -14.88
C TYR A 124 -10.48 -9.87 -15.03
N TYR A 125 -9.93 -10.23 -16.19
CA TYR A 125 -8.46 -10.24 -16.36
C TYR A 125 -7.88 -8.90 -16.83
N PHE A 126 -8.67 -8.11 -17.54
CA PHE A 126 -8.27 -6.82 -18.11
C PHE A 126 -9.31 -5.74 -17.79
N PRO A 127 -9.55 -5.44 -16.50
CA PRO A 127 -10.52 -4.44 -16.10
C PRO A 127 -10.21 -3.11 -16.79
N LYS A 128 -11.24 -2.45 -17.32
CA LYS A 128 -11.07 -1.13 -17.93
C LYS A 128 -10.55 -0.18 -16.85
N GLN A 129 -9.31 0.29 -17.01
CA GLN A 129 -8.81 1.40 -16.21
C GLN A 129 -9.60 2.66 -16.60
N THR A 130 -10.64 2.95 -15.85
CA THR A 130 -11.39 4.20 -15.99
C THR A 130 -10.56 5.35 -15.42
N GLN A 131 -10.79 6.57 -15.91
CA GLN A 131 -10.17 7.77 -15.34
C GLN A 131 -10.43 7.87 -13.82
N VAL A 132 -11.60 7.40 -13.37
CA VAL A 132 -11.96 7.32 -11.96
C VAL A 132 -11.05 6.35 -11.19
N SER A 133 -10.79 5.15 -11.72
CA SER A 133 -9.87 4.17 -11.11
C SER A 133 -8.44 4.72 -10.99
N GLN A 134 -7.96 5.42 -12.03
CA GLN A 134 -6.66 6.08 -12.00
C GLN A 134 -6.62 7.21 -10.98
N ALA A 135 -7.65 8.07 -10.95
CA ALA A 135 -7.76 9.16 -9.99
C ALA A 135 -7.75 8.63 -8.53
N ILE A 136 -8.52 7.59 -8.24
CA ILE A 136 -8.54 6.91 -6.93
C ILE A 136 -7.13 6.39 -6.57
N LYS A 137 -6.43 5.77 -7.53
CA LYS A 137 -5.08 5.25 -7.31
C LYS A 137 -4.08 6.36 -6.95
N TYR A 138 -4.09 7.46 -7.71
CA TYR A 138 -3.20 8.60 -7.46
C TYR A 138 -3.55 9.35 -6.18
N LEU A 139 -4.84 9.52 -5.90
CA LEU A 139 -5.29 10.20 -4.68
C LEU A 139 -4.91 9.39 -3.43
N GLY A 140 -5.07 8.07 -3.47
CA GLY A 140 -4.60 7.19 -2.41
C GLY A 140 -3.07 7.21 -2.24
N LEU A 141 -2.31 7.30 -3.33
CA LEU A 141 -0.85 7.42 -3.27
C LEU A 141 -0.43 8.77 -2.67
N ALA A 142 -1.01 9.87 -3.15
CA ALA A 142 -0.74 11.21 -2.66
C ALA A 142 -1.05 11.34 -1.17
N TYR A 143 -2.16 10.77 -0.71
CA TYR A 143 -2.51 10.71 0.71
C TYR A 143 -1.44 9.99 1.54
N ILE A 144 -1.04 8.77 1.13
CA ILE A 144 -0.01 7.99 1.84
C ILE A 144 1.32 8.75 1.85
N THR A 145 1.73 9.32 0.72
CA THR A 145 2.98 10.08 0.63
C THR A 145 2.95 11.30 1.54
N ALA A 146 1.86 12.07 1.54
CA ALA A 146 1.71 13.24 2.39
C ALA A 146 1.69 12.87 3.89
N ALA A 147 1.02 11.77 4.25
CA ALA A 147 1.03 11.26 5.62
C ALA A 147 2.44 10.80 6.05
N CYS A 148 3.20 10.13 5.18
CA CYS A 148 4.60 9.76 5.46
C CYS A 148 5.49 10.99 5.64
N LEU A 149 5.33 12.03 4.81
CA LEU A 149 6.02 13.32 5.01
C LEU A 149 5.62 13.98 6.33
N GLY A 150 4.35 13.87 6.71
CA GLY A 150 3.87 14.32 8.01
C GLY A 150 4.51 13.58 9.18
N LEU A 151 4.66 12.25 9.09
CA LEU A 151 5.40 11.47 10.09
C LEU A 151 6.86 11.95 10.23
N LEU A 152 7.54 12.21 9.10
CA LEU A 152 8.91 12.73 9.12
C LEU A 152 9.00 14.09 9.81
N SER A 153 7.97 14.94 9.69
CA SER A 153 7.95 16.24 10.34
C SER A 153 8.07 16.16 11.87
N PHE A 154 7.55 15.10 12.51
CA PHE A 154 7.66 14.90 13.96
C PHE A 154 9.09 14.71 14.44
N ILE A 155 9.98 14.19 13.58
CA ILE A 155 11.41 14.03 13.93
C ILE A 155 12.09 15.40 14.00
N PHE A 156 11.70 16.34 13.14
CA PHE A 156 12.34 17.66 13.04
C PHE A 156 11.69 18.73 13.92
N LEU A 157 10.46 18.49 14.37
CA LEU A 157 9.62 19.44 15.10
C LEU A 157 9.07 18.84 16.41
N SER A 158 9.81 17.92 17.02
CA SER A 158 9.45 17.29 18.29
C SER A 158 9.24 18.29 19.42
N ASP A 159 9.94 19.43 19.36
CA ASP A 159 9.98 20.44 20.44
C ASP A 159 8.93 21.55 20.26
N VAL A 160 8.02 21.38 19.30
CA VAL A 160 6.93 22.31 19.04
C VAL A 160 5.79 22.07 20.02
N ILE A 161 5.41 23.12 20.74
CA ILE A 161 4.33 23.11 21.74
C ILE A 161 3.10 23.73 21.10
N TRP A 162 1.97 23.04 21.15
CA TRP A 162 0.78 23.38 20.39
C TRP A 162 -0.19 24.18 21.24
N HIS A 163 -0.97 25.07 20.65
CA HIS A 163 -2.01 25.78 21.39
C HIS A 163 -3.14 24.80 21.77
N ASP A 164 -3.69 24.92 22.98
CA ASP A 164 -4.76 24.03 23.48
C ASP A 164 -5.99 24.04 22.57
N ASP A 165 -6.39 25.22 22.09
CA ASP A 165 -7.55 25.41 21.22
C ASP A 165 -7.41 24.68 19.86
N ILE A 166 -6.17 24.38 19.46
CA ILE A 166 -5.87 23.68 18.22
C ILE A 166 -6.06 22.18 18.37
N PHE A 167 -5.96 21.60 19.57
CA PHE A 167 -6.17 20.15 19.74
C PHE A 167 -7.57 19.71 19.36
N ASN A 168 -8.59 20.47 19.76
CA ASN A 168 -9.98 20.18 19.39
C ASN A 168 -10.17 20.29 17.88
N SER A 169 -9.59 21.32 17.26
CA SER A 169 -9.67 21.54 15.81
C SER A 169 -8.92 20.47 15.02
N ALA A 170 -7.73 20.08 15.48
CA ALA A 170 -6.91 19.03 14.89
C ALA A 170 -7.60 17.66 15.01
N TYR A 171 -8.21 17.36 16.16
CA TYR A 171 -8.99 16.13 16.33
C TYR A 171 -10.15 16.03 15.34
N ILE A 172 -10.91 17.12 15.17
CA ILE A 172 -12.00 17.18 14.17
C ILE A 172 -11.43 16.98 12.76
N ALA A 173 -10.33 17.66 12.42
CA ALA A 173 -9.68 17.52 11.12
C ALA A 173 -9.22 16.09 10.84
N VAL A 174 -8.65 15.41 11.84
CA VAL A 174 -8.27 13.99 11.75
C VAL A 174 -9.49 13.12 11.48
N GLY A 175 -10.60 13.35 12.18
CA GLY A 175 -11.86 12.62 11.97
C GLY A 175 -12.42 12.81 10.57
N VAL A 176 -12.40 14.04 10.04
CA VAL A 176 -12.85 14.35 8.68
C VAL A 176 -11.97 13.67 7.63
N ILE A 177 -10.64 13.78 7.76
CA ILE A 177 -9.70 13.15 6.84
C ILE A 177 -9.89 11.64 6.85
N TYR A 178 -9.97 11.03 8.05
CA TYR A 178 -10.20 9.61 8.20
C TYR A 178 -11.48 9.15 7.48
N ALA A 179 -12.59 9.87 7.67
CA ALA A 179 -13.87 9.54 7.06
C ALA A 179 -13.85 9.64 5.52
N LEU A 180 -13.10 10.61 4.98
CA LEU A 180 -12.96 10.80 3.53
C LEU A 180 -12.00 9.79 2.89
N THR A 181 -10.92 9.42 3.56
CA THR A 181 -9.88 8.54 3.00
C THR A 181 -10.21 7.06 3.17
N LEU A 182 -10.95 6.69 4.21
CA LEU A 182 -11.28 5.29 4.50
C LEU A 182 -12.00 4.59 3.33
N PRO A 183 -13.06 5.15 2.72
CA PRO A 183 -13.74 4.50 1.59
C PRO A 183 -12.80 4.29 0.39
N ILE A 184 -11.91 5.25 0.15
CA ILE A 184 -10.96 5.24 -0.96
C ILE A 184 -9.93 4.12 -0.78
N LEU A 185 -9.39 3.98 0.43
CA LEU A 185 -8.44 2.91 0.77
C LEU A 185 -9.11 1.54 0.77
N LEU A 186 -10.34 1.42 1.29
CA LEU A 186 -11.11 0.18 1.27
C LEU A 186 -11.45 -0.27 -0.14
N LEU A 187 -11.91 0.65 -1.01
CA LEU A 187 -12.19 0.32 -2.42
C LEU A 187 -10.93 -0.14 -3.16
N LYS A 188 -9.79 0.50 -2.90
CA LYS A 188 -8.51 0.09 -3.48
C LYS A 188 -8.06 -1.29 -3.00
N ALA A 189 -8.17 -1.56 -1.70
CA ALA A 189 -7.76 -2.83 -1.13
C ALA A 189 -8.67 -4.00 -1.50
N LEU A 190 -9.99 -3.75 -1.55
CA LEU A 190 -10.98 -4.76 -1.93
C LEU A 190 -11.12 -4.94 -3.44
N SER A 191 -10.44 -4.11 -4.24
CA SER A 191 -10.34 -4.32 -5.68
C SER A 191 -9.66 -5.65 -5.99
N GLN A 192 -9.89 -6.18 -7.19
CA GLN A 192 -9.30 -7.43 -7.61
C GLN A 192 -7.76 -7.40 -7.56
N GLU A 193 -7.14 -6.31 -8.02
CA GLU A 193 -5.69 -6.10 -7.93
C GLU A 193 -5.21 -6.06 -6.47
N GLY A 194 -6.00 -5.48 -5.57
CA GLY A 194 -5.70 -5.42 -4.13
C GLY A 194 -5.80 -6.77 -3.43
N ARG A 195 -6.73 -7.63 -3.86
CA ARG A 195 -6.90 -8.99 -3.34
C ARG A 195 -5.81 -9.93 -3.84
N GLU A 196 -5.51 -9.90 -5.14
CA GLU A 196 -4.43 -10.70 -5.74
C GLU A 196 -3.08 -10.41 -5.06
N ARG A 197 -2.78 -9.13 -4.79
CA ARG A 197 -1.58 -8.75 -4.02
C ARG A 197 -1.62 -9.24 -2.57
N ALA A 198 -2.77 -9.17 -1.90
CA ALA A 198 -2.90 -9.63 -0.52
C ALA A 198 -2.70 -11.15 -0.42
N GLU A 199 -3.21 -11.91 -1.39
CA GLU A 199 -3.01 -13.36 -1.50
C GLU A 199 -1.52 -13.71 -1.69
N GLN A 200 -0.79 -12.94 -2.51
CA GLN A 200 0.66 -13.12 -2.71
C GLN A 200 1.50 -12.97 -1.42
N VAL A 201 1.06 -12.14 -0.47
CA VAL A 201 1.70 -11.99 0.85
C VAL A 201 1.02 -12.82 1.95
N GLY A 202 0.12 -13.74 1.60
CA GLY A 202 -0.58 -14.62 2.55
C GLY A 202 -1.51 -13.87 3.51
N GLN A 203 -1.99 -12.69 3.12
CA GLN A 203 -2.82 -11.84 3.96
C GLN A 203 -4.31 -12.07 3.66
N SER A 204 -5.08 -12.47 4.68
CA SER A 204 -6.54 -12.61 4.56
C SER A 204 -7.23 -11.26 4.38
N THR A 205 -8.39 -11.26 3.71
CA THR A 205 -9.23 -10.06 3.51
C THR A 205 -9.59 -9.36 4.82
N SER A 206 -9.84 -10.13 5.89
CA SER A 206 -10.13 -9.58 7.23
C SER A 206 -8.94 -8.83 7.82
N LYS A 207 -7.72 -9.39 7.72
CA LYS A 207 -6.49 -8.74 8.17
C LYS A 207 -6.20 -7.49 7.34
N GLN A 208 -6.48 -7.52 6.04
CA GLN A 208 -6.30 -6.37 5.15
C GLN A 208 -7.24 -5.21 5.53
N VAL A 209 -8.53 -5.49 5.76
CA VAL A 209 -9.51 -4.48 6.19
C VAL A 209 -9.13 -3.90 7.55
N PHE A 210 -8.75 -4.75 8.51
CA PHE A 210 -8.31 -4.30 9.82
C PHE A 210 -7.05 -3.42 9.74
N ALA A 211 -6.06 -3.83 8.94
CA ALA A 211 -4.85 -3.04 8.72
C ALA A 211 -5.16 -1.65 8.13
N ILE A 212 -6.16 -1.55 7.26
CA ILE A 212 -6.60 -0.26 6.69
C ILE A 212 -7.31 0.60 7.74
N LEU A 213 -8.19 0.01 8.55
CA LEU A 213 -8.88 0.73 9.62
C LEU A 213 -7.87 1.35 10.60
N VAL A 214 -6.94 0.55 11.11
CA VAL A 214 -5.92 1.02 12.06
C VAL A 214 -4.90 1.92 11.37
N GLY A 215 -4.41 1.54 10.19
CA GLY A 215 -3.43 2.31 9.44
C GLY A 215 -3.95 3.69 9.04
N ASN A 216 -5.22 3.81 8.67
CA ASN A 216 -5.81 5.09 8.29
C ASN A 216 -5.93 6.06 9.48
N ILE A 217 -6.06 5.56 10.73
CA ILE A 217 -5.99 6.41 11.92
C ILE A 217 -4.60 7.06 12.00
N ILE A 218 -3.55 6.25 11.89
CA ILE A 218 -2.15 6.71 11.96
C ILE A 218 -1.86 7.69 10.83
N LEU A 219 -2.24 7.35 9.60
CA LEU A 219 -2.00 8.19 8.42
C LEU A 219 -2.77 9.52 8.50
N SER A 220 -4.01 9.51 9.01
CA SER A 220 -4.82 10.73 9.14
C SER A 220 -4.24 11.67 10.19
N PHE A 221 -3.83 11.11 11.34
CA PHE A 221 -3.14 11.87 12.38
C PHE A 221 -1.83 12.47 11.85
N ALA A 222 -1.02 11.66 11.18
CA ALA A 222 0.24 12.09 10.60
C ALA A 222 0.08 13.22 9.58
N LEU A 223 -0.94 13.14 8.73
CA LEU A 223 -1.22 14.17 7.74
C LEU A 223 -1.58 15.51 8.40
N VAL A 224 -2.48 15.50 9.38
CA VAL A 224 -2.90 16.71 10.09
C VAL A 224 -1.73 17.32 10.84
N ALA A 225 -1.02 16.50 11.60
CA ALA A 225 0.12 16.98 12.36
C ALA A 225 1.24 17.52 11.45
N GLY A 226 1.52 16.84 10.34
CA GLY A 226 2.43 17.32 9.31
C GLY A 226 2.03 18.65 8.69
N GLY A 227 0.74 18.81 8.37
CA GLY A 227 0.20 20.05 7.82
C GLY A 227 0.30 21.23 8.79
N CYS A 228 -0.03 21.00 10.06
CA CYS A 228 0.13 22.00 11.09
C CYS A 228 1.61 22.31 11.37
N ASN A 229 2.49 21.31 11.44
CA ASN A 229 3.93 21.52 11.54
C ASN A 229 4.48 22.40 10.41
N LEU A 230 4.08 22.11 9.16
CA LEU A 230 4.44 22.92 8.00
C LEU A 230 3.88 24.36 8.10
N TRP A 231 2.63 24.49 8.54
CA TRP A 231 2.01 25.80 8.76
C TRP A 231 2.78 26.62 9.78
N HIS A 232 3.26 26.00 10.86
CA HIS A 232 4.08 26.66 11.87
C HIS A 232 5.37 27.18 11.23
N VAL A 233 6.11 26.33 10.51
CA VAL A 233 7.37 26.72 9.85
C VAL A 233 7.18 27.92 8.90
N ILE A 234 6.06 27.99 8.20
CA ILE A 234 5.80 29.07 7.22
C ILE A 234 5.34 30.36 7.89
N SER A 235 4.56 30.26 8.97
CA SER A 235 3.85 31.41 9.56
C SER A 235 4.46 31.93 10.86
N ALA A 236 5.37 31.17 11.48
CA ALA A 236 5.91 31.54 12.77
C ALA A 236 6.78 32.79 12.71
N LYS A 237 6.66 33.62 13.74
CA LYS A 237 7.43 34.85 13.92
C LYS A 237 8.20 34.80 15.23
N PRO A 238 9.38 35.44 15.31
CA PRO A 238 10.07 35.59 16.57
C PRO A 238 9.19 36.31 17.61
N THR A 239 9.02 35.70 18.78
CA THR A 239 8.19 36.21 19.87
C THR A 239 8.80 35.85 21.21
N GLU A 240 8.49 36.64 22.22
CA GLU A 240 8.82 36.40 23.63
C GLU A 240 7.54 36.09 24.41
N LEU A 241 7.58 35.06 25.26
CA LEU A 241 6.48 34.70 26.15
C LEU A 241 6.94 34.80 27.61
N ASP A 242 6.22 35.60 28.39
CA ASP A 242 6.44 35.68 29.83
C ASP A 242 5.89 34.42 30.52
N ILE A 243 6.73 33.78 31.32
CA ILE A 243 6.41 32.60 32.11
C ILE A 243 6.39 33.02 33.58
N THR A 244 5.30 32.74 34.29
CA THR A 244 5.20 32.96 35.73
C THR A 244 5.13 31.61 36.44
N PHE A 245 6.06 31.36 37.37
CA PHE A 245 6.08 30.12 38.14
C PHE A 245 5.01 30.17 39.24
N SER A 246 4.04 29.25 39.19
CA SER A 246 3.03 29.09 40.25
C SER A 246 3.61 28.31 41.45
N ASP A 247 3.04 28.57 42.63
CA ASP A 247 3.51 28.06 43.91
C ASP A 247 3.38 26.52 43.99
N LYS A 248 4.48 25.86 44.42
CA LYS A 248 4.64 24.43 44.74
C LYS A 248 4.42 23.38 43.62
N ASN A 249 5.53 22.69 43.28
CA ASN A 249 5.63 21.23 43.12
C ASN A 249 4.37 20.48 42.66
N GLN A 250 3.97 20.62 41.40
CA GLN A 250 3.19 19.58 40.74
C GLN A 250 3.99 19.03 39.55
N ASP A 251 4.68 17.93 39.86
CA ASP A 251 5.11 16.87 38.96
C ASP A 251 5.92 17.24 37.72
N TYR A 252 7.23 17.41 37.96
CA TYR A 252 8.28 17.21 36.96
C TYR A 252 8.34 15.74 36.52
N TRP A 253 7.49 15.32 35.58
CA TRP A 253 7.48 13.93 35.13
C TRP A 253 8.13 13.75 33.75
N GLY A 254 9.29 13.07 33.74
CA GLY A 254 9.96 12.52 32.56
C GLY A 254 11.44 12.21 32.82
N LYS A 255 11.90 11.00 32.47
CA LYS A 255 13.22 10.42 32.85
C LYS A 255 14.48 11.24 32.48
N ASN A 256 14.36 12.29 31.66
CA ASN A 256 15.45 13.18 31.24
C ASN A 256 15.18 14.68 31.49
N CYS A 257 14.08 15.05 32.15
CA CYS A 257 13.71 16.45 32.39
C CYS A 257 13.77 16.80 33.88
N LYS A 258 14.55 17.81 34.28
CA LYS A 258 14.72 18.22 35.70
C LYS A 258 13.85 19.40 36.12
N GLY A 259 12.96 19.84 35.24
CA GLY A 259 12.07 20.96 35.45
C GLY A 259 11.15 21.14 34.25
N GLY A 260 9.85 21.25 34.44
CA GLY A 260 8.86 21.39 33.38
C GLY A 260 7.88 22.50 33.74
N VAL A 261 7.65 23.44 32.83
CA VAL A 261 6.67 24.52 33.03
C VAL A 261 5.60 24.42 31.96
N ASN A 262 4.35 24.51 32.40
CA ASN A 262 3.23 24.69 31.49
C ASN A 262 3.07 26.17 31.17
N ILE A 263 2.94 26.52 29.89
CA ILE A 263 2.65 27.88 29.45
C ILE A 263 1.14 27.99 29.24
N GLU A 264 0.51 29.00 29.83
CA GLU A 264 -0.91 29.26 29.65
C GLU A 264 -1.28 29.33 28.15
N HIS A 265 -2.37 28.69 27.75
CA HIS A 265 -2.86 28.53 26.36
C HIS A 265 -2.11 27.52 25.47
N PHE A 266 -1.07 26.85 25.98
CA PHE A 266 -0.33 25.83 25.24
C PHE A 266 -0.47 24.46 25.90
N SER A 267 -0.69 23.44 25.07
CA SER A 267 -0.61 22.04 25.50
C SER A 267 0.82 21.56 25.36
N GLY A 268 1.35 21.08 26.47
CA GLY A 268 2.66 20.46 26.54
C GLY A 268 3.55 21.20 27.51
N THR A 269 4.55 20.50 28.00
CA THR A 269 5.45 21.03 29.02
C THR A 269 6.74 21.47 28.35
N VAL A 270 7.17 22.71 28.61
CA VAL A 270 8.51 23.14 28.23
C VAL A 270 9.51 22.43 29.14
N CYS A 271 10.35 21.56 28.59
CA CYS A 271 11.41 20.94 29.37
C CYS A 271 12.56 21.92 29.57
N LEU A 272 12.91 22.16 30.83
CA LEU A 272 14.08 22.94 31.22
C LEU A 272 15.28 22.00 31.26
N GLU A 273 16.09 22.01 30.20
CA GLU A 273 17.36 21.26 30.21
C GLU A 273 18.37 21.87 31.20
N ASP A 274 19.19 20.98 31.75
CA ASP A 274 20.06 21.16 32.91
C ASP A 274 21.11 22.27 32.69
N ARG A 275 20.76 23.50 33.06
CA ARG A 275 21.75 24.55 33.38
C ARG A 275 21.57 24.94 34.83
N ALA A 276 22.67 25.01 35.55
CA ALA A 276 22.83 25.13 37.00
C ALA A 276 22.12 26.33 37.71
N TYR A 277 21.26 27.08 37.02
CA TYR A 277 20.58 28.29 37.49
C TYR A 277 19.18 28.03 38.08
N TRP A 278 18.61 26.82 37.93
CA TRP A 278 17.21 26.54 38.30
C TRP A 278 16.99 25.95 39.71
N LYS A 279 18.04 25.81 40.52
CA LYS A 279 17.91 25.24 41.88
C LYS A 279 17.17 26.14 42.89
N ILE A 280 16.79 27.35 42.50
CA ILE A 280 16.17 28.36 43.38
C ILE A 280 14.98 29.00 42.65
N ILE A 281 14.00 28.20 42.19
CA ILE A 281 12.74 28.76 41.67
C ILE A 281 11.81 29.02 42.86
N HIS A 282 11.37 30.26 42.99
CA HIS A 282 10.38 30.67 43.99
C HIS A 282 9.03 30.97 43.32
N PRO A 283 7.92 30.83 44.07
CA PRO A 283 6.61 31.25 43.61
C PRO A 283 6.62 32.72 43.17
N GLY A 284 6.00 33.02 42.02
CA GLY A 284 5.95 34.37 41.48
C GLY A 284 7.23 34.84 40.78
N MET A 285 8.29 34.02 40.72
CA MET A 285 9.40 34.27 39.81
C MET A 285 8.90 34.34 38.36
N ARG A 286 9.59 35.14 37.54
CA ARG A 286 9.28 35.32 36.12
C ARG A 286 10.45 34.86 35.28
N ALA A 287 10.14 34.22 34.17
CA ALA A 287 11.08 33.92 33.10
C ALA A 287 10.51 34.40 31.77
N VAL A 288 11.36 34.49 30.76
CA VAL A 288 10.96 34.77 29.38
C VAL A 288 11.43 33.62 28.50
N ALA A 289 10.49 32.99 27.79
CA ALA A 289 10.81 32.08 26.70
C ALA A 289 10.93 32.87 25.39
N LEU A 290 12.10 32.82 24.77
CA LEU A 290 12.36 33.34 23.43
C LEU A 290 12.13 32.21 22.43
N GLY A 291 11.38 32.47 21.38
CA GLY A 291 11.05 31.43 20.41
C GLY A 291 10.40 31.94 19.15
N GLU A 292 9.79 31.03 18.41
CA GLU A 292 9.00 31.30 17.22
C GLU A 292 7.55 30.93 17.50
N SER A 293 6.64 31.90 17.39
CA SER A 293 5.21 31.72 17.63
C SER A 293 4.39 31.85 16.35
N SER A 294 3.39 31.02 16.22
CA SER A 294 2.37 31.06 15.16
C SER A 294 0.99 30.94 15.81
N ALA A 295 -0.08 31.08 15.03
CA ALA A 295 -1.44 30.88 15.52
C ALA A 295 -1.73 29.44 16.02
N ILE A 296 -0.84 28.48 15.74
CA ILE A 296 -1.08 27.07 16.05
C ILE A 296 -0.15 26.49 17.09
N ALA A 297 1.06 27.05 17.23
CA ALA A 297 2.11 26.49 18.06
C ALA A 297 3.22 27.52 18.37
N PHE A 298 4.00 27.21 19.39
CA PHE A 298 5.21 27.92 19.79
C PHE A 298 6.40 26.96 19.87
N LYS A 299 7.52 27.36 19.27
CA LYS A 299 8.79 26.64 19.34
C LYS A 299 9.76 27.41 20.21
N VAL A 300 10.13 26.83 21.35
CA VAL A 300 11.08 27.42 22.30
C VAL A 300 12.49 27.36 21.70
N LYS A 301 13.22 28.49 21.74
CA LYS A 301 14.65 28.55 21.36
C LYS A 301 15.55 28.76 22.57
N ALA A 302 15.13 29.59 23.51
CA ALA A 302 15.88 29.89 24.73
C ALA A 302 14.92 30.32 25.84
N ILE A 303 15.37 30.20 27.10
CA ILE A 303 14.64 30.67 28.27
C ILE A 303 15.61 31.45 29.14
N ALA A 304 15.20 32.66 29.55
CA ALA A 304 15.96 33.52 30.44
C ALA A 304 15.15 33.78 31.73
N LEU A 305 15.79 33.66 32.88
CA LEU A 305 15.23 34.13 34.16
C LEU A 305 15.26 35.67 34.19
N LYS A 306 14.18 36.29 34.68
CA LYS A 306 14.12 37.73 34.97
C LYS A 306 14.46 38.00 36.43
#